data_AF-M1VHP0-F1
#
_entry.id   AF-M1VHP0-F1
#
_cell.length_a   1.000
_cell.length_b   1.000
_cell.length_c   1.000
_cell.angle_alpha   90.00
_cell.angle_beta   90.00
_cell.angle_gamma   90.00
#
_symmetry.space_group_name_H-M   'P 1'
#
loop_
_entity.id
_entity.type
_entity.pdbx_description
1 polymer ?
#
loop_
_entity_poly.entity_id
_entity_poly.type
_entity_poly.pdbx_seq_one_letter_code
_entity_poly.pdbx_strand_id
1 'polypeptide(L)'
;MSAFTRVVHLYFLRLVAALAVFALLKVVFRFGVDWRFRGKPPYPLDLPRPGRAPLLNKPERCFLSISSDDWGRWADAVPIFPDIAFASSHEELQTAPAGFWYRLATSETREDLENLGSLLERLNADVTYEKRVVLTPHWIVGGPDFEAMRKLSRPLAVACHGRDSGRQDRCGYIELLLHDSAGGLSRPPYSRGDLRDLYRKLYMNELWHPEYHGRSHFSVSRWLRELNIAGSKAEACFNHSLVCGSSEIALRSEFDWFDEHQHLLEWIQGGLHSFRAFWGYRPRVLSSPHNTWTPWLADAARYAGFIGTSLGDVQKVYRMDGGLVITNRPRFDAFYPGFDCEKSVNEIIKTLNSTKFANIMWHAQNAMRSTYSLEEYEKHLSCFERLIGKVRAMLPGLAIVTESELHQIRVRGWSAEIWNSSIVYRNYQRTPVDVYAADPTAFGTVESWHGKDLVMEELQGKATKTGPNSALHTGDTIRLYPDSIIRVRVSESRATIPSS
;
A
#
# COMPACT_ATOMS: atom_id res chain seq x y z
N MET A 1 -29.84 -20.68 -56.01
CA MET A 1 -29.27 -21.55 -54.96
C MET A 1 -30.40 -22.20 -54.19
N SER A 2 -30.38 -23.53 -54.07
CA SER A 2 -31.42 -24.24 -53.31
C SER A 2 -31.32 -23.93 -51.83
N ALA A 3 -32.40 -24.14 -51.07
CA ALA A 3 -32.41 -23.98 -49.61
C ALA A 3 -31.25 -24.75 -48.94
N PHE A 4 -30.91 -25.91 -49.49
CA PHE A 4 -29.77 -26.72 -49.06
C PHE A 4 -28.43 -25.97 -49.21
N THR A 5 -28.21 -25.28 -50.33
CA THR A 5 -26.96 -24.52 -50.54
C THR A 5 -26.82 -23.36 -49.55
N ARG A 6 -27.92 -22.73 -49.13
CA ARG A 6 -27.89 -21.64 -48.13
C ARG A 6 -27.56 -22.15 -46.72
N VAL A 7 -28.10 -23.31 -46.33
CA VAL A 7 -27.80 -23.92 -45.02
C VAL A 7 -26.34 -24.34 -44.93
N VAL A 8 -25.81 -24.98 -45.98
CA VAL A 8 -24.38 -25.38 -46.04
C VAL A 8 -23.47 -24.15 -45.96
N HIS A 9 -23.81 -23.06 -46.65
CA HIS A 9 -23.02 -21.83 -46.63
C HIS A 9 -23.02 -21.16 -45.24
N LEU A 10 -24.15 -21.16 -44.53
CA LEU A 10 -24.27 -20.64 -43.17
C LEU A 10 -23.46 -21.45 -42.15
N TYR A 11 -23.46 -22.78 -42.27
CA TYR A 11 -22.63 -23.64 -41.42
C TYR A 11 -21.14 -23.44 -41.70
N PHE A 12 -20.76 -23.31 -42.96
CA PHE A 12 -19.38 -23.04 -43.35
C PHE A 12 -18.87 -21.71 -42.78
N LEU A 13 -19.65 -20.63 -42.86
CA LEU A 13 -19.30 -19.33 -42.30
C LEU A 13 -19.17 -19.36 -40.77
N ARG A 14 -20.03 -20.09 -40.07
CA ARG A 14 -19.92 -20.27 -38.60
C ARG A 14 -18.67 -21.06 -38.21
N LEU A 15 -18.32 -22.09 -38.97
CA LEU A 15 -17.11 -22.87 -38.74
C LEU A 15 -15.85 -22.03 -38.97
N VAL A 16 -15.82 -21.24 -40.05
CA VAL A 16 -14.70 -20.32 -40.35
C VAL A 16 -14.56 -19.26 -39.26
N ALA A 17 -15.66 -18.68 -38.77
CA ALA A 17 -15.64 -17.72 -37.66
C ALA A 17 -15.13 -18.36 -36.36
N ALA A 18 -15.58 -19.58 -36.03
CA ALA A 18 -15.10 -20.30 -34.86
C ALA A 18 -13.60 -20.63 -34.94
N LEU A 19 -13.13 -21.06 -36.13
CA LEU A 19 -11.70 -21.32 -36.37
C LEU A 19 -10.86 -20.04 -36.33
N ALA A 20 -11.38 -18.91 -36.81
CA ALA A 20 -10.72 -17.61 -36.73
C ALA A 20 -10.59 -17.14 -35.28
N VAL A 21 -11.64 -17.29 -34.46
CA VAL A 21 -11.59 -17.01 -33.01
C VAL A 21 -10.59 -17.94 -32.31
N PHE A 22 -10.56 -19.23 -32.65
CA PHE A 22 -9.60 -20.17 -32.09
C PHE A 22 -8.15 -19.86 -32.48
N ALA A 23 -7.93 -19.41 -33.72
CA ALA A 23 -6.62 -18.97 -34.20
C ALA A 23 -6.19 -17.66 -33.51
N LEU A 24 -7.12 -16.70 -33.33
CA LEU A 24 -6.87 -15.45 -32.62
C LEU A 24 -6.54 -15.72 -31.14
N LEU A 25 -7.29 -16.60 -30.49
CA LEU A 25 -7.00 -17.05 -29.13
C LEU A 25 -5.64 -17.76 -29.06
N LYS A 26 -5.29 -18.64 -30.00
CA LYS A 26 -3.96 -19.25 -30.06
C LYS A 26 -2.84 -18.23 -30.26
N VAL A 27 -3.06 -17.16 -31.04
CA VAL A 27 -2.09 -16.07 -31.24
C VAL A 27 -1.98 -15.22 -29.96
N VAL A 28 -3.10 -14.90 -29.30
CA VAL A 28 -3.12 -14.23 -27.99
C VAL A 28 -2.46 -15.08 -26.91
N PHE A 29 -2.57 -16.42 -26.97
CA PHE A 29 -1.85 -17.34 -26.07
C PHE A 29 -0.40 -17.62 -26.50
N ARG A 30 -0.02 -17.35 -27.76
CA ARG A 30 1.38 -17.46 -28.23
C ARG A 30 2.19 -16.18 -27.98
N PHE A 31 1.52 -15.02 -27.98
CA PHE A 31 2.11 -13.72 -27.66
C PHE A 31 1.79 -13.25 -26.23
N GLY A 32 0.87 -13.94 -25.55
CA GLY A 32 0.70 -13.89 -24.11
C GLY A 32 1.84 -14.66 -23.47
N VAL A 33 2.89 -13.91 -23.12
CA VAL A 33 3.86 -14.15 -22.05
C VAL A 33 3.94 -15.63 -21.61
N ASP A 34 4.98 -16.34 -22.03
CA ASP A 34 5.32 -17.65 -21.48
C ASP A 34 5.59 -17.49 -19.98
N TRP A 35 4.55 -17.65 -19.14
CA TRP A 35 4.59 -17.55 -17.68
C TRP A 35 5.27 -18.75 -17.02
N ARG A 36 6.10 -19.50 -17.74
CA ARG A 36 7.07 -20.40 -17.12
C ARG A 36 8.17 -19.55 -16.50
N PHE A 37 7.90 -19.05 -15.30
CA PHE A 37 8.88 -18.49 -14.37
C PHE A 37 9.92 -19.56 -13.99
N ARG A 38 10.84 -19.83 -14.91
CA ARG A 38 12.17 -20.40 -14.62
C ARG A 38 13.27 -19.35 -14.71
N GLY A 39 12.91 -18.08 -14.85
CA GLY A 39 13.82 -16.97 -14.61
C GLY A 39 13.97 -16.77 -13.10
N LYS A 40 15.22 -16.77 -12.61
CA LYS A 40 15.53 -16.15 -11.33
C LYS A 40 14.90 -14.73 -11.31
N PRO A 41 14.39 -14.24 -10.17
CA PRO A 41 13.90 -12.86 -10.09
C PRO A 41 14.96 -11.92 -10.71
N PRO A 42 14.56 -10.90 -11.51
CA PRO A 42 15.47 -10.09 -12.33
C PRO A 42 16.50 -9.27 -11.52
N TYR A 43 16.52 -9.40 -10.20
CA TYR A 43 17.51 -8.80 -9.33
C TYR A 43 18.18 -9.91 -8.51
N PRO A 44 19.51 -10.09 -8.62
CA PRO A 44 20.27 -10.72 -7.56
C PRO A 44 20.30 -9.71 -6.39
N LEU A 45 19.20 -9.62 -5.66
CA LEU A 45 19.27 -9.20 -4.27
C LEU A 45 19.90 -10.40 -3.54
N ASP A 46 21.22 -10.50 -3.60
CA ASP A 46 21.99 -11.23 -2.59
C ASP A 46 21.75 -10.48 -1.28
N LEU A 47 20.56 -10.67 -0.70
CA LEU A 47 20.28 -10.23 0.66
C LEU A 47 21.25 -11.03 1.52
N PRO A 48 22.19 -10.37 2.21
CA PRO A 48 23.06 -11.07 3.14
C PRO A 48 22.19 -11.92 4.05
N ARG A 49 22.56 -13.19 4.21
CA ARG A 49 21.96 -14.07 5.23
C ARG A 49 21.91 -13.26 6.54
N PRO A 50 20.84 -13.37 7.35
CA PRO A 50 20.70 -12.61 8.60
C PRO A 50 21.86 -12.94 9.53
N GLY A 51 22.93 -12.15 9.41
CA GLY A 51 24.21 -12.31 10.07
C GLY A 51 24.66 -10.91 10.43
N ARG A 52 24.92 -10.70 11.73
CA ARG A 52 25.35 -9.46 12.40
C ARG A 52 24.91 -8.16 11.73
N ALA A 53 24.00 -7.44 12.39
CA ALA A 53 23.57 -6.11 11.97
C ALA A 53 24.76 -5.27 11.45
N PRO A 54 24.64 -4.65 10.27
CA PRO A 54 25.75 -3.93 9.66
C PRO A 54 26.31 -2.91 10.65
N LEU A 55 27.64 -2.74 10.65
CA LEU A 55 28.31 -1.79 11.53
C LEU A 55 27.85 -0.37 11.18
N LEU A 56 26.93 0.19 11.96
CA LEU A 56 26.48 1.56 11.84
C LEU A 56 27.64 2.52 12.10
N ASN A 57 27.68 3.62 11.35
CA ASN A 57 28.74 4.63 11.46
C ASN A 57 28.88 5.18 12.88
N LYS A 58 27.73 5.43 13.50
CA LYS A 58 27.59 6.13 14.78
C LYS A 58 26.88 5.26 15.80
N PRO A 59 27.41 5.06 17.03
CA PRO A 59 26.76 4.26 18.07
C PRO A 59 25.41 4.86 18.54
N GLU A 60 25.22 6.17 18.36
CA GLU A 60 23.99 6.91 18.70
C GLU A 60 22.92 6.88 17.61
N ARG A 61 23.22 6.32 16.42
CA ARG A 61 22.30 6.29 15.27
C ARG A 61 21.07 5.43 15.57
N CYS A 62 19.89 6.01 15.40
CA CYS A 62 18.60 5.30 15.54
C CYS A 62 17.68 5.64 14.37
N PHE A 63 16.82 4.72 13.98
CA PHE A 63 15.94 4.83 12.81
C PHE A 63 14.49 4.64 13.23
N LEU A 64 13.64 5.61 12.88
CA LEU A 64 12.20 5.56 13.12
C LEU A 64 11.47 5.55 11.77
N SER A 65 10.60 4.56 11.58
CA SER A 65 9.55 4.60 10.56
C SER A 65 8.19 4.80 11.22
N ILE A 66 7.30 5.50 10.52
CA ILE A 66 5.92 5.74 10.92
C ILE A 66 5.04 5.11 9.84
N SER A 67 4.57 3.90 10.10
CA SER A 67 3.76 3.15 9.15
C SER A 67 2.29 3.33 9.49
N SER A 68 1.49 3.63 8.47
CA SER A 68 0.12 4.05 8.67
C SER A 68 -0.86 3.19 7.90
N ASP A 69 -1.66 2.42 8.61
CA ASP A 69 -2.58 1.47 7.97
C ASP A 69 -3.86 2.17 7.49
N ASP A 70 -4.56 1.46 6.61
CA ASP A 70 -5.97 1.69 6.29
C ASP A 70 -6.29 2.87 5.35
N TRP A 71 -5.34 3.30 4.52
CA TRP A 71 -5.55 4.37 3.53
C TRP A 71 -6.21 3.89 2.24
N GLY A 72 -7.02 4.76 1.63
CA GLY A 72 -7.64 4.52 0.33
C GLY A 72 -8.80 3.52 0.35
N ARG A 73 -9.19 3.02 1.53
CA ARG A 73 -10.27 2.04 1.66
C ARG A 73 -11.64 2.71 1.82
N TRP A 74 -12.65 2.12 1.19
CA TRP A 74 -14.08 2.42 1.38
C TRP A 74 -14.88 1.16 1.70
N ALA A 75 -14.17 0.06 1.96
CA ALA A 75 -14.73 -1.23 2.27
C ALA A 75 -13.77 -1.96 3.20
N ASP A 76 -14.34 -2.66 4.18
CA ASP A 76 -13.61 -3.37 5.22
C ASP A 76 -14.45 -4.58 5.67
N ALA A 77 -13.90 -5.44 6.53
CA ALA A 77 -14.62 -6.56 7.14
C ALA A 77 -15.81 -6.10 8.00
N VAL A 78 -15.78 -4.83 8.41
CA VAL A 78 -16.84 -4.10 9.10
C VAL A 78 -17.29 -2.92 8.22
N PRO A 79 -18.49 -2.33 8.44
CA PRO A 79 -18.89 -1.16 7.68
C PRO A 79 -17.97 0.02 7.97
N ILE A 80 -17.48 0.66 6.91
CA ILE A 80 -16.82 1.96 6.98
C ILE A 80 -17.90 3.02 6.73
N PHE A 81 -18.22 3.84 7.71
CA PHE A 81 -19.28 4.82 7.55
C PHE A 81 -18.77 6.13 6.93
N PRO A 82 -19.60 6.89 6.19
CA PRO A 82 -19.24 8.22 5.72
C PRO A 82 -18.78 9.13 6.85
N ASP A 83 -19.56 9.16 7.93
CA ASP A 83 -19.31 9.95 9.13
C ASP A 83 -20.02 9.32 10.33
N ILE A 84 -19.79 9.89 11.51
CA ILE A 84 -20.38 9.37 12.76
C ILE A 84 -21.90 9.54 12.81
N ALA A 85 -22.48 10.56 12.16
CA ALA A 85 -23.92 10.78 12.13
C ALA A 85 -24.63 9.70 11.30
N PHE A 86 -24.04 9.28 10.18
CA PHE A 86 -24.48 8.12 9.42
C PHE A 86 -24.41 6.85 10.28
N ALA A 87 -23.28 6.63 10.96
CA ALA A 87 -23.09 5.45 11.82
C ALA A 87 -24.14 5.37 12.96
N SER A 88 -24.48 6.51 13.57
CA SER A 88 -25.49 6.60 14.63
C SER A 88 -26.94 6.46 14.12
N SER A 89 -27.21 6.85 12.87
CA SER A 89 -28.54 6.68 12.26
C SER A 89 -28.77 5.30 11.68
N HIS A 90 -27.71 4.49 11.57
CA HIS A 90 -27.71 3.14 10.99
C HIS A 90 -27.08 2.11 11.95
N GLU A 91 -27.46 2.14 13.23
CA GLU A 91 -26.95 1.18 14.23
C GLU A 91 -27.22 -0.28 13.82
N GLU A 92 -28.31 -0.51 13.08
CA GLU A 92 -28.65 -1.81 12.50
C GLU A 92 -27.65 -2.31 11.45
N LEU A 93 -26.72 -1.49 10.99
CA LEU A 93 -25.61 -1.89 10.10
C LEU A 93 -24.32 -2.22 10.86
N GLN A 94 -24.18 -1.81 12.12
CA GLN A 94 -22.99 -2.09 12.92
C GLN A 94 -22.84 -3.60 13.21
N THR A 95 -21.66 -4.15 13.02
CA THR A 95 -21.38 -5.54 13.39
C THR A 95 -21.32 -5.66 14.92
N ALA A 96 -21.96 -6.65 15.53
CA ALA A 96 -21.99 -6.82 16.99
C ALA A 96 -21.25 -8.10 17.41
N PRO A 97 -20.47 -8.08 18.51
CA PRO A 97 -19.98 -6.91 19.26
C PRO A 97 -18.69 -6.39 18.62
N ALA A 98 -18.76 -5.59 17.55
CA ALA A 98 -17.54 -5.06 16.97
C ALA A 98 -16.80 -4.21 18.02
N GLY A 99 -15.50 -4.45 18.15
CA GLY A 99 -14.62 -3.68 19.01
C GLY A 99 -14.74 -2.17 18.72
N PHE A 100 -14.35 -1.34 19.69
CA PHE A 100 -14.42 0.12 19.60
C PHE A 100 -13.87 0.68 18.26
N TRP A 101 -12.78 0.08 17.77
CA TRP A 101 -12.15 0.35 16.46
C TRP A 101 -13.13 0.51 15.32
N TYR A 102 -14.10 -0.39 15.27
CA TYR A 102 -15.01 -0.55 14.14
C TYR A 102 -16.22 0.36 14.23
N ARG A 103 -16.56 0.85 15.43
CA ARG A 103 -17.65 1.82 15.60
C ARG A 103 -17.28 3.20 15.08
N LEU A 104 -15.98 3.51 15.06
CA LEU A 104 -15.42 4.78 14.60
C LEU A 104 -14.74 4.63 13.24
N ALA A 105 -15.02 3.56 12.50
CA ALA A 105 -14.42 3.34 11.21
C ALA A 105 -15.11 4.23 10.17
N THR A 106 -14.46 5.33 9.82
CA THR A 106 -14.84 6.18 8.69
C THR A 106 -13.73 6.20 7.64
N SER A 107 -13.87 7.01 6.61
CA SER A 107 -12.85 7.23 5.58
C SER A 107 -12.43 8.69 5.52
N GLU A 108 -11.25 8.92 4.94
CA GLU A 108 -10.67 10.25 4.79
C GLU A 108 -11.52 11.20 3.93
N THR A 109 -11.44 12.48 4.27
CA THR A 109 -11.99 13.59 3.51
C THR A 109 -10.87 14.44 2.89
N ARG A 110 -11.23 15.37 2.00
CA ARG A 110 -10.31 16.40 1.51
C ARG A 110 -9.67 17.20 2.64
N GLU A 111 -10.48 17.63 3.61
CA GLU A 111 -10.01 18.43 4.74
C GLU A 111 -9.02 17.66 5.61
N ASP A 112 -9.27 16.36 5.85
CA ASP A 112 -8.36 15.49 6.61
C ASP A 112 -6.97 15.43 5.97
N LEU A 113 -6.92 15.24 4.64
CA LEU A 113 -5.66 15.16 3.88
C LEU A 113 -4.92 16.50 3.83
N GLU A 114 -5.64 17.61 3.69
CA GLU A 114 -5.06 18.96 3.69
C GLU A 114 -4.51 19.32 5.08
N ASN A 115 -5.22 18.96 6.15
CA ASN A 115 -4.77 19.14 7.53
C ASN A 115 -3.53 18.29 7.85
N LEU A 116 -3.54 17.02 7.45
CA LEU A 116 -2.40 16.12 7.62
C LEU A 116 -1.18 16.62 6.84
N GLY A 117 -1.36 17.04 5.59
CA GLY A 117 -0.29 17.64 4.78
C GLY A 117 0.31 18.87 5.46
N SER A 118 -0.54 19.79 5.91
CA SER A 118 -0.12 21.00 6.63
C SER A 118 0.64 20.68 7.91
N LEU A 119 0.18 19.69 8.68
CA LEU A 119 0.88 19.21 9.88
C LEU A 119 2.28 18.69 9.55
N LEU A 120 2.40 17.82 8.54
CA LEU A 120 3.69 17.24 8.14
C LEU A 120 4.66 18.31 7.60
N GLU A 121 4.15 19.28 6.84
CA GLU A 121 4.94 20.43 6.36
C GLU A 121 5.47 21.25 7.55
N ARG A 122 4.62 21.59 8.52
CA ARG A 122 5.05 22.31 9.75
C ARG A 122 6.09 21.50 10.54
N LEU A 123 5.88 20.20 10.71
CA LEU A 123 6.85 19.32 11.38
C LEU A 123 8.18 19.24 10.62
N ASN A 124 8.20 19.53 9.33
CA ASN A 124 9.38 19.49 8.48
C ASN A 124 10.00 20.86 8.19
N ALA A 125 9.43 21.93 8.75
CA ALA A 125 10.03 23.25 8.72
C ALA A 125 11.33 23.25 9.52
N ASP A 126 12.38 23.85 8.95
CA ASP A 126 13.66 24.12 9.62
C ASP A 126 14.37 22.91 10.25
N VAL A 127 14.10 21.70 9.76
CA VAL A 127 14.81 20.47 10.16
C VAL A 127 15.71 19.96 9.05
N THR A 128 16.80 19.30 9.42
CA THR A 128 17.67 18.61 8.47
C THR A 128 16.89 17.50 7.75
N TYR A 129 17.30 17.20 6.51
CA TYR A 129 16.62 16.19 5.69
C TYR A 129 16.51 14.84 6.39
N GLU A 130 17.55 14.43 7.11
CA GLU A 130 17.58 13.21 7.91
C GLU A 130 16.48 13.12 8.98
N LYS A 131 16.07 14.27 9.54
CA LYS A 131 15.08 14.35 10.61
C LYS A 131 13.68 14.69 10.12
N ARG A 132 13.47 14.86 8.80
CA ARG A 132 12.14 15.10 8.24
C ARG A 132 11.22 13.91 8.48
N VAL A 133 10.03 14.18 8.97
CA VAL A 133 8.95 13.21 9.08
C VAL A 133 8.48 12.83 7.69
N VAL A 134 8.38 11.54 7.47
CA VAL A 134 7.71 10.95 6.32
C VAL A 134 6.76 9.87 6.85
N LEU A 135 5.50 9.93 6.44
CA LEU A 135 4.53 8.88 6.74
C LEU A 135 4.65 7.75 5.70
N THR A 136 4.56 6.49 6.11
CA THR A 136 4.48 5.36 5.17
C THR A 136 3.06 4.80 5.18
N PRO A 137 2.11 5.35 4.40
CA PRO A 137 0.76 4.84 4.36
C PRO A 137 0.71 3.49 3.64
N HIS A 138 0.09 2.48 4.25
CA HIS A 138 -0.27 1.23 3.62
C HIS A 138 -1.61 1.37 2.93
N TRP A 139 -1.60 1.16 1.62
CA TRP A 139 -2.73 1.42 0.73
C TRP A 139 -3.53 0.20 0.37
N ILE A 140 -4.85 0.38 0.42
CA ILE A 140 -5.82 -0.46 -0.26
C ILE A 140 -6.10 0.14 -1.63
N VAL A 141 -5.92 -0.67 -2.68
CA VAL A 141 -5.94 -0.19 -4.08
C VAL A 141 -7.20 -0.57 -4.85
N GLY A 142 -8.21 -1.09 -4.17
CA GLY A 142 -9.45 -1.55 -4.77
C GLY A 142 -10.56 -1.82 -3.76
N GLY A 143 -11.75 -2.11 -4.29
CA GLY A 143 -12.95 -2.40 -3.51
C GLY A 143 -14.17 -2.53 -4.41
N PRO A 144 -15.34 -2.92 -3.87
CA PRO A 144 -16.53 -3.22 -4.66
C PRO A 144 -17.05 -2.01 -5.44
N ASP A 145 -17.47 -2.25 -6.68
CA ASP A 145 -18.37 -1.37 -7.44
C ASP A 145 -19.82 -1.75 -7.13
N PHE A 146 -20.37 -1.20 -6.05
CA PHE A 146 -21.75 -1.49 -5.64
C PHE A 146 -22.78 -1.20 -6.72
N GLU A 147 -22.61 -0.14 -7.51
CA GLU A 147 -23.56 0.25 -8.55
C GLU A 147 -23.55 -0.75 -9.70
N ALA A 148 -22.36 -1.12 -10.20
CA ALA A 148 -22.22 -2.10 -11.25
C ALA A 148 -22.68 -3.49 -10.80
N MET A 149 -22.35 -3.89 -9.56
CA MET A 149 -22.83 -5.14 -8.98
C MET A 149 -24.37 -5.18 -8.91
N ARG A 150 -25.05 -4.10 -8.50
CA ARG A 150 -26.52 -4.02 -8.52
C ARG A 150 -27.12 -4.15 -9.91
N LYS A 151 -26.41 -3.71 -10.96
CA LYS A 151 -26.85 -3.86 -12.36
C LYS A 151 -26.77 -5.32 -12.83
N LEU A 152 -25.82 -6.11 -12.33
CA LEU A 152 -25.75 -7.55 -12.60
C LEU A 152 -26.89 -8.33 -11.93
N SER A 153 -27.32 -7.89 -10.75
CA SER A 153 -28.17 -8.66 -9.83
C SER A 153 -29.68 -8.43 -9.94
N ARG A 154 -30.25 -7.96 -11.06
CA ARG A 154 -31.70 -7.66 -11.10
C ARG A 154 -32.60 -8.88 -11.40
N PRO A 155 -33.66 -9.13 -10.59
CA PRO A 155 -34.05 -8.43 -9.36
C PRO A 155 -33.24 -8.91 -8.13
N LEU A 156 -32.75 -7.97 -7.31
CA LEU A 156 -31.83 -8.23 -6.19
C LEU A 156 -32.33 -9.31 -5.21
N ALA A 157 -33.63 -9.51 -5.10
CA ALA A 157 -34.24 -10.49 -4.20
C ALA A 157 -34.09 -11.96 -4.65
N VAL A 158 -33.59 -12.25 -5.87
CA VAL A 158 -33.59 -13.61 -6.43
C VAL A 158 -32.25 -14.00 -7.10
N ALA A 159 -31.35 -13.05 -7.37
CA ALA A 159 -30.19 -13.30 -8.25
C ALA A 159 -29.00 -14.06 -7.59
N CYS A 160 -28.97 -14.21 -6.27
CA CYS A 160 -27.95 -14.98 -5.56
C CYS A 160 -28.46 -16.33 -5.00
N HIS A 161 -29.76 -16.63 -5.12
CA HIS A 161 -30.36 -17.86 -4.62
C HIS A 161 -30.44 -18.94 -5.69
N GLY A 162 -29.37 -19.71 -5.84
CA GLY A 162 -29.34 -20.90 -6.68
C GLY A 162 -29.09 -22.16 -5.86
N ARG A 163 -30.13 -22.80 -5.30
CA ARG A 163 -30.05 -24.22 -4.92
C ARG A 163 -30.83 -25.16 -5.84
N ASP A 164 -31.79 -24.68 -6.63
CA ASP A 164 -32.73 -25.60 -7.31
C ASP A 164 -32.86 -25.51 -8.84
N SER A 165 -31.92 -24.91 -9.59
CA SER A 165 -32.07 -24.92 -11.05
C SER A 165 -30.79 -24.85 -11.89
N GLY A 166 -29.73 -25.61 -11.56
CA GLY A 166 -28.66 -25.94 -12.53
C GLY A 166 -27.95 -24.77 -13.26
N ARG A 167 -28.13 -23.53 -12.80
CA ARG A 167 -27.58 -22.29 -13.38
C ARG A 167 -26.74 -21.61 -12.30
N GLN A 168 -25.46 -21.96 -12.26
CA GLN A 168 -24.44 -21.32 -11.43
C GLN A 168 -24.07 -19.94 -11.99
N ASP A 169 -24.94 -18.95 -11.98
CA ASP A 169 -24.55 -17.55 -12.28
C ASP A 169 -25.52 -16.66 -11.48
N ARG A 170 -25.14 -15.62 -10.70
CA ARG A 170 -24.66 -14.32 -11.24
C ARG A 170 -24.20 -13.31 -10.16
N CYS A 171 -23.73 -13.72 -8.98
CA CYS A 171 -23.17 -12.73 -8.02
C CYS A 171 -21.69 -12.51 -8.33
N GLY A 172 -21.45 -11.73 -9.40
CA GLY A 172 -20.12 -11.34 -9.85
C GLY A 172 -19.61 -10.15 -9.04
N TYR A 173 -18.43 -10.28 -8.44
CA TYR A 173 -17.71 -9.14 -7.86
C TYR A 173 -17.20 -8.26 -9.01
N ILE A 174 -17.66 -7.01 -9.03
CA ILE A 174 -17.08 -5.97 -9.87
C ILE A 174 -16.31 -5.06 -8.93
N GLU A 175 -15.11 -4.69 -9.34
CA GLU A 175 -14.19 -3.91 -8.54
C GLU A 175 -13.96 -2.52 -9.16
N LEU A 176 -13.79 -1.53 -8.30
CA LEU A 176 -13.19 -0.25 -8.61
C LEU A 176 -11.74 -0.28 -8.19
N LEU A 177 -10.83 -0.05 -9.11
CA LEU A 177 -9.41 0.03 -8.81
C LEU A 177 -9.00 1.51 -8.68
N LEU A 178 -8.00 1.76 -7.83
CA LEU A 178 -7.54 3.12 -7.55
C LEU A 178 -7.00 3.84 -8.81
N HIS A 179 -6.40 3.09 -9.73
CA HIS A 179 -5.79 3.66 -10.94
C HIS A 179 -6.79 3.98 -12.05
N ASP A 180 -7.93 3.29 -12.13
CA ASP A 180 -8.91 3.41 -13.21
C ASP A 180 -10.18 4.18 -12.83
N SER A 181 -10.31 4.55 -11.56
CA SER A 181 -11.49 5.24 -11.04
C SER A 181 -11.12 6.25 -9.95
N ALA A 182 -12.06 7.13 -9.61
CA ALA A 182 -11.96 8.00 -8.43
C ALA A 182 -12.17 7.23 -7.10
N GLY A 183 -12.20 5.89 -7.14
CA GLY A 183 -12.43 5.02 -5.99
C GLY A 183 -13.88 5.06 -5.46
N GLY A 184 -14.18 4.21 -4.48
CA GLY A 184 -15.51 4.17 -3.87
C GLY A 184 -15.82 5.36 -2.97
N LEU A 185 -14.81 6.08 -2.48
CA LEU A 185 -15.02 7.32 -1.71
C LEU A 185 -15.68 8.43 -2.53
N SER A 186 -15.51 8.43 -3.85
CA SER A 186 -16.19 9.37 -4.75
C SER A 186 -17.67 9.08 -4.94
N ARG A 187 -18.16 7.92 -4.48
CA ARG A 187 -19.53 7.41 -4.72
C ARG A 187 -20.36 7.40 -3.43
N PRO A 188 -21.70 7.29 -3.53
CA PRO A 188 -22.54 7.08 -2.35
C PRO A 188 -22.13 5.81 -1.58
N PRO A 189 -22.15 5.84 -0.23
CA PRO A 189 -22.72 6.91 0.61
C PRO A 189 -21.72 8.02 0.97
N TYR A 190 -20.45 7.90 0.58
CA TYR A 190 -19.37 8.82 1.00
C TYR A 190 -19.38 10.17 0.26
N SER A 191 -19.53 10.13 -1.07
CA SER A 191 -19.59 11.31 -1.95
C SER A 191 -18.46 12.35 -1.71
N ARG A 192 -17.22 11.90 -1.49
CA ARG A 192 -16.05 12.75 -1.18
C ARG A 192 -15.39 13.41 -2.39
N GLY A 193 -15.89 13.14 -3.60
CA GLY A 193 -15.23 13.52 -4.85
C GLY A 193 -13.97 12.70 -5.12
N ASP A 194 -13.13 13.15 -6.06
CA ASP A 194 -11.85 12.52 -6.36
C ASP A 194 -10.75 13.09 -5.43
N LEU A 195 -10.16 12.23 -4.59
CA LEU A 195 -9.10 12.58 -3.64
C LEU A 195 -7.69 12.27 -4.19
N ARG A 196 -7.60 11.65 -5.36
CA ARG A 196 -6.33 11.14 -5.91
C ARG A 196 -5.25 12.20 -6.10
N ASP A 197 -5.64 13.43 -6.46
CA ASP A 197 -4.68 14.51 -6.65
C ASP A 197 -4.06 14.97 -5.32
N LEU A 198 -4.83 14.96 -4.23
CA LEU A 198 -4.29 15.24 -2.90
C LEU A 198 -3.32 14.14 -2.46
N TYR A 199 -3.67 12.87 -2.72
CA TYR A 199 -2.79 11.76 -2.40
C TYR A 199 -1.44 11.86 -3.13
N ARG A 200 -1.49 12.19 -4.43
CA ARG A 200 -0.29 12.43 -5.24
C ARG A 200 0.48 13.64 -4.75
N LYS A 201 -0.19 14.74 -4.38
CA LYS A 201 0.45 15.94 -3.86
C LYS A 201 1.29 15.63 -2.61
N LEU A 202 0.75 14.86 -1.66
CA LEU A 202 1.49 14.44 -0.46
C LEU A 202 2.75 13.61 -0.78
N TYR A 203 2.69 12.75 -1.81
CA TYR A 203 3.83 11.97 -2.30
C TYR A 203 4.85 12.85 -3.04
N MET A 204 4.38 13.74 -3.92
CA MET A 204 5.22 14.68 -4.66
C MET A 204 5.96 15.65 -3.73
N ASN A 205 5.36 16.01 -2.59
CA ASN A 205 5.95 16.87 -1.57
C ASN A 205 6.89 16.12 -0.60
N GLU A 206 7.16 14.83 -0.84
CA GLU A 206 7.97 13.97 0.03
C GLU A 206 7.45 13.90 1.49
N LEU A 207 6.14 14.09 1.71
CA LEU A 207 5.51 14.05 3.04
C LEU A 207 5.07 12.65 3.42
N TRP A 208 4.77 11.82 2.42
CA TRP A 208 4.46 10.42 2.63
C TRP A 208 4.97 9.53 1.49
N HIS A 209 5.16 8.25 1.77
CA HIS A 209 5.65 7.26 0.82
C HIS A 209 4.81 5.99 0.88
N PRO A 210 3.84 5.82 -0.02
CA PRO A 210 2.92 4.68 -0.04
C PRO A 210 3.61 3.30 -0.09
N GLU A 211 3.08 2.36 0.68
CA GLU A 211 3.40 0.94 0.60
C GLU A 211 2.12 0.11 0.44
N TYR A 212 2.26 -1.18 0.16
CA TYR A 212 1.10 -2.03 -0.12
C TYR A 212 0.45 -2.51 1.18
N HIS A 213 -0.86 -2.31 1.30
CA HIS A 213 -1.69 -2.99 2.31
C HIS A 213 -2.38 -4.19 1.68
N GLY A 214 -3.04 -3.95 0.55
CA GLY A 214 -3.87 -4.96 -0.06
C GLY A 214 -4.61 -4.47 -1.30
N ARG A 215 -5.25 -5.39 -2.00
CA ARG A 215 -6.17 -5.05 -3.09
C ARG A 215 -7.55 -4.69 -2.53
N SER A 216 -7.97 -5.39 -1.48
CA SER A 216 -9.17 -5.15 -0.69
C SER A 216 -8.84 -5.30 0.80
N HIS A 217 -9.60 -4.64 1.67
CA HIS A 217 -9.41 -4.78 3.13
C HIS A 217 -10.23 -5.94 3.74
N PHE A 218 -10.88 -6.75 2.92
CA PHE A 218 -11.75 -7.85 3.37
C PHE A 218 -11.74 -9.05 2.42
N SER A 219 -12.19 -10.21 2.91
CA SER A 219 -12.33 -11.43 2.10
C SER A 219 -13.49 -11.34 1.10
N VAL A 220 -13.17 -11.01 -0.15
CA VAL A 220 -14.16 -10.92 -1.25
C VAL A 220 -14.96 -12.20 -1.41
N SER A 221 -14.29 -13.36 -1.45
CA SER A 221 -14.93 -14.66 -1.63
C SER A 221 -15.91 -15.00 -0.49
N ARG A 222 -15.57 -14.64 0.76
CA ARG A 222 -16.48 -14.85 1.90
C ARG A 222 -17.66 -13.87 1.87
N TRP A 223 -17.40 -12.61 1.53
CA TRP A 223 -18.45 -11.60 1.44
C TRP A 223 -19.49 -11.96 0.39
N LEU A 224 -19.07 -12.39 -0.81
CA LEU A 224 -19.99 -12.89 -1.84
C LEU A 224 -20.84 -14.06 -1.34
N ARG A 225 -20.29 -14.97 -0.52
CA ARG A 225 -21.08 -16.06 0.07
C ARG A 225 -22.11 -15.55 1.08
N GLU A 226 -21.78 -14.56 1.89
CA GLU A 226 -22.72 -13.95 2.83
C GLU A 226 -23.80 -13.13 2.13
N LEU A 227 -23.46 -12.44 1.03
CA LEU A 227 -24.42 -11.75 0.17
C LEU A 227 -25.45 -12.71 -0.45
N ASN A 228 -25.12 -13.99 -0.61
CA ASN A 228 -26.03 -15.00 -1.14
C ASN A 228 -27.05 -15.51 -0.11
N ILE A 229 -27.04 -15.00 1.12
CA ILE A 229 -27.96 -15.36 2.19
C ILE A 229 -28.96 -14.22 2.37
N ALA A 230 -30.24 -14.45 2.05
CA ALA A 230 -31.29 -13.45 2.26
C ALA A 230 -31.40 -13.03 3.72
N GLY A 231 -31.60 -11.74 3.93
CA GLY A 231 -31.67 -11.11 5.25
C GLY A 231 -30.32 -11.09 5.99
N SER A 232 -29.22 -11.41 5.31
CA SER A 232 -27.90 -11.35 5.95
C SER A 232 -27.48 -9.91 6.22
N LYS A 233 -26.57 -9.77 7.19
CA LYS A 233 -25.94 -8.49 7.49
C LYS A 233 -25.21 -7.92 6.25
N ALA A 234 -24.54 -8.78 5.49
CA ALA A 234 -23.86 -8.41 4.25
C ALA A 234 -24.83 -7.84 3.21
N GLU A 235 -26.02 -8.44 3.03
CA GLU A 235 -27.06 -7.92 2.14
C GLU A 235 -27.56 -6.54 2.60
N ALA A 236 -27.83 -6.39 3.90
CA ALA A 236 -28.22 -5.10 4.48
C ALA A 236 -27.18 -4.01 4.21
N CYS A 237 -25.90 -4.25 4.46
CA CYS A 237 -24.83 -3.29 4.16
C CYS A 237 -24.70 -3.01 2.66
N PHE A 238 -24.80 -4.03 1.80
CA PHE A 238 -24.71 -3.86 0.35
C PHE A 238 -25.79 -2.94 -0.20
N ASN A 239 -27.00 -3.00 0.36
CA ASN A 239 -28.10 -2.08 0.01
C ASN A 239 -27.77 -0.61 0.33
N HIS A 240 -26.87 -0.38 1.29
CA HIS A 240 -26.34 0.94 1.66
C HIS A 240 -24.98 1.26 1.01
N SER A 241 -24.52 0.46 0.03
CA SER A 241 -23.17 0.59 -0.57
C SER A 241 -22.05 0.45 0.47
N LEU A 242 -22.21 -0.47 1.42
CA LEU A 242 -21.21 -0.80 2.44
C LEU A 242 -20.86 -2.29 2.37
N VAL A 243 -19.68 -2.64 2.88
CA VAL A 243 -19.28 -4.03 3.15
C VAL A 243 -19.39 -4.27 4.65
N CYS A 244 -19.96 -5.41 5.03
CA CYS A 244 -19.86 -5.91 6.39
C CYS A 244 -20.10 -7.43 6.41
N GLY A 245 -19.47 -8.11 7.37
CA GLY A 245 -19.73 -9.52 7.64
C GLY A 245 -20.76 -9.73 8.74
N SER A 246 -21.08 -10.98 9.04
CA SER A 246 -21.86 -11.35 10.23
C SER A 246 -21.14 -11.05 11.55
N SER A 247 -19.81 -10.95 11.53
CA SER A 247 -18.95 -10.60 12.66
C SER A 247 -17.67 -9.90 12.16
N GLU A 248 -16.95 -9.24 13.07
CA GLU A 248 -15.67 -8.58 12.76
C GLU A 248 -14.58 -9.52 12.21
N ILE A 249 -14.70 -10.83 12.45
CA ILE A 249 -13.75 -11.83 11.97
C ILE A 249 -14.21 -12.57 10.71
N ALA A 250 -15.49 -12.41 10.30
CA ALA A 250 -16.06 -13.20 9.23
C ALA A 250 -15.32 -12.95 7.89
N LEU A 251 -15.01 -11.67 7.64
CA LEU A 251 -14.36 -11.20 6.41
C LEU A 251 -12.91 -10.74 6.63
N ARG A 252 -12.29 -11.15 7.74
CA ARG A 252 -11.09 -10.56 8.36
C ARG A 252 -9.94 -10.20 7.40
N SER A 253 -9.63 -10.95 6.36
CA SER A 253 -8.59 -10.53 5.42
C SER A 253 -8.88 -11.04 4.03
N GLU A 254 -8.47 -10.26 3.02
CA GLU A 254 -8.47 -10.74 1.65
C GLU A 254 -7.60 -11.98 1.47
N PHE A 255 -6.59 -12.18 2.31
CA PHE A 255 -5.63 -13.29 2.21
C PHE A 255 -6.05 -14.58 2.92
N ASP A 256 -7.20 -14.62 3.59
CA ASP A 256 -7.63 -15.74 4.44
C ASP A 256 -8.36 -16.88 3.70
N TRP A 257 -8.57 -16.75 2.39
CA TRP A 257 -9.35 -17.74 1.64
C TRP A 257 -8.92 -17.85 0.17
N PHE A 258 -7.80 -18.53 -0.06
CA PHE A 258 -7.40 -19.00 -1.38
C PHE A 258 -7.24 -20.52 -1.35
N ASP A 259 -7.83 -21.21 -2.32
CA ASP A 259 -7.72 -22.66 -2.44
C ASP A 259 -6.38 -23.08 -3.04
N GLU A 260 -5.72 -22.16 -3.76
CA GLU A 260 -4.43 -22.38 -4.43
C GLU A 260 -3.49 -21.20 -4.21
N HIS A 261 -2.22 -21.49 -3.92
CA HIS A 261 -1.17 -20.48 -3.76
C HIS A 261 -1.01 -19.58 -4.99
N GLN A 262 -1.17 -20.15 -6.18
CA GLN A 262 -1.10 -19.43 -7.45
C GLN A 262 -2.18 -18.34 -7.56
N HIS A 263 -3.42 -18.62 -7.12
CA HIS A 263 -4.50 -17.63 -7.11
C HIS A 263 -4.22 -16.47 -6.14
N LEU A 264 -3.61 -16.74 -4.98
CA LEU A 264 -3.17 -15.68 -4.07
C LEU A 264 -2.09 -14.80 -4.72
N LEU A 265 -1.12 -15.41 -5.41
CA LEU A 265 -0.09 -14.67 -6.12
C LEU A 265 -0.69 -13.79 -7.23
N GLU A 266 -1.60 -14.33 -8.04
CA GLU A 266 -2.31 -13.57 -9.08
C GLU A 266 -3.13 -12.42 -8.51
N TRP A 267 -3.80 -12.65 -7.37
CA TRP A 267 -4.53 -11.63 -6.64
C TRP A 267 -3.63 -10.46 -6.23
N ILE A 268 -2.49 -10.77 -5.60
CA ILE A 268 -1.47 -9.78 -5.21
C ILE A 268 -0.91 -9.06 -6.44
N GLN A 269 -0.61 -9.76 -7.54
CA GLN A 269 -0.08 -9.13 -8.75
C GLN A 269 -1.08 -8.16 -9.38
N GLY A 270 -2.39 -8.46 -9.32
CA GLY A 270 -3.44 -7.53 -9.74
C GLY A 270 -3.47 -6.26 -8.89
N GLY A 271 -3.35 -6.40 -7.57
CA GLY A 271 -3.22 -5.24 -6.67
C GLY A 271 -1.94 -4.43 -6.93
N LEU A 272 -0.80 -5.11 -7.11
CA LEU A 272 0.48 -4.46 -7.44
C LEU A 272 0.45 -3.72 -8.78
N HIS A 273 -0.28 -4.25 -9.75
CA HIS A 273 -0.51 -3.54 -11.01
C HIS A 273 -1.27 -2.24 -10.78
N SER A 274 -2.38 -2.28 -10.02
CA SER A 274 -3.15 -1.08 -9.67
C SER A 274 -2.32 -0.07 -8.89
N PHE A 275 -1.56 -0.53 -7.88
CA PHE A 275 -0.65 0.31 -7.11
C PHE A 275 0.34 1.02 -8.02
N ARG A 276 1.05 0.26 -8.87
CA ARG A 276 2.06 0.79 -9.79
C ARG A 276 1.47 1.78 -10.78
N ALA A 277 0.30 1.47 -11.34
CA ALA A 277 -0.38 2.34 -12.29
C ALA A 277 -0.78 3.68 -11.65
N PHE A 278 -1.14 3.68 -10.37
CA PHE A 278 -1.52 4.90 -9.66
C PHE A 278 -0.32 5.73 -9.16
N TRP A 279 0.62 5.08 -8.47
CA TRP A 279 1.75 5.72 -7.80
C TRP A 279 2.99 5.89 -8.67
N GLY A 280 3.07 5.14 -9.78
CA GLY A 280 4.19 5.20 -10.70
C GLY A 280 5.43 4.44 -10.22
N TYR A 281 5.36 3.61 -9.18
CA TYR A 281 6.45 2.72 -8.73
C TYR A 281 5.91 1.42 -8.12
N ARG A 282 6.78 0.41 -7.93
CA ARG A 282 6.43 -0.84 -7.25
C ARG A 282 6.67 -0.70 -5.74
N PRO A 283 5.69 -1.04 -4.88
CA PRO A 283 5.89 -1.04 -3.43
C PRO A 283 6.91 -2.11 -3.05
N ARG A 284 7.60 -1.89 -1.93
CA ARG A 284 8.68 -2.76 -1.43
C ARG A 284 8.31 -3.48 -0.14
N VAL A 285 7.30 -2.98 0.57
CA VAL A 285 6.81 -3.53 1.83
C VAL A 285 5.33 -3.88 1.71
N LEU A 286 4.96 -4.98 2.35
CA LEU A 286 3.57 -5.41 2.54
C LEU A 286 3.24 -5.43 4.03
N SER A 287 2.22 -4.68 4.42
CA SER A 287 1.47 -4.90 5.67
C SER A 287 0.17 -5.58 5.30
N SER A 288 -0.23 -6.63 6.00
CA SER A 288 -1.50 -7.32 5.67
C SER A 288 -2.68 -6.61 6.34
N PRO A 289 -3.86 -6.54 5.68
CA PRO A 289 -5.11 -6.12 6.31
C PRO A 289 -5.37 -6.94 7.58
N HIS A 290 -5.79 -6.22 8.62
CA HIS A 290 -6.05 -6.76 9.96
C HIS A 290 -4.90 -7.58 10.57
N ASN A 291 -3.67 -7.34 10.12
CA ASN A 291 -2.50 -8.03 10.63
C ASN A 291 -2.65 -9.56 10.50
N THR A 292 -3.11 -10.02 9.32
CA THR A 292 -3.40 -11.45 9.10
C THR A 292 -2.37 -12.11 8.17
N TRP A 293 -1.50 -12.95 8.74
CA TRP A 293 -0.43 -13.60 8.00
C TRP A 293 -0.58 -15.11 7.96
N THR A 294 -0.41 -15.68 6.77
CA THR A 294 -0.30 -17.12 6.53
C THR A 294 1.08 -17.43 5.91
N PRO A 295 1.58 -18.67 6.01
CA PRO A 295 2.80 -19.06 5.31
C PRO A 295 2.73 -18.82 3.79
N TRP A 296 1.56 -19.05 3.19
CA TRP A 296 1.31 -18.79 1.77
C TRP A 296 1.42 -17.33 1.40
N LEU A 297 0.93 -16.42 2.26
CA LEU A 297 1.08 -14.98 2.05
C LEU A 297 2.54 -14.55 2.09
N ALA A 298 3.32 -15.05 3.05
CA ALA A 298 4.75 -14.75 3.13
C ALA A 298 5.49 -15.21 1.87
N ASP A 299 5.20 -16.41 1.38
CA ASP A 299 5.77 -16.92 0.12
C ASP A 299 5.31 -16.11 -1.09
N ALA A 300 4.01 -15.83 -1.20
CA ALA A 300 3.47 -15.05 -2.32
C ALA A 300 4.05 -13.62 -2.35
N ALA A 301 4.23 -12.99 -1.18
CA ALA A 301 4.86 -11.69 -1.07
C ALA A 301 6.32 -11.72 -1.55
N ARG A 302 7.08 -12.75 -1.16
CA ARG A 302 8.45 -12.96 -1.66
C ARG A 302 8.50 -13.14 -3.18
N TYR A 303 7.62 -13.98 -3.74
CA TYR A 303 7.53 -14.15 -5.21
C TYR A 303 7.10 -12.86 -5.92
N ALA A 304 6.29 -12.05 -5.26
CA ALA A 304 5.93 -10.71 -5.70
C ALA A 304 7.04 -9.67 -5.44
N GLY A 305 8.24 -10.06 -5.00
CA GLY A 305 9.40 -9.18 -4.92
C GLY A 305 9.34 -8.11 -3.82
N PHE A 306 8.48 -8.30 -2.82
CA PHE A 306 8.59 -7.53 -1.58
C PHE A 306 9.90 -7.86 -0.87
N ILE A 307 10.53 -6.86 -0.24
CA ILE A 307 11.77 -7.04 0.54
C ILE A 307 11.48 -7.14 2.05
N GLY A 308 10.32 -6.63 2.46
CA GLY A 308 9.96 -6.47 3.86
C GLY A 308 8.48 -6.67 4.10
N THR A 309 8.17 -6.94 5.36
CA THR A 309 6.82 -7.02 5.88
C THR A 309 6.76 -6.48 7.29
N SER A 310 5.58 -6.01 7.67
CA SER A 310 5.33 -5.48 8.99
C SER A 310 4.18 -6.17 9.70
N LEU A 311 4.41 -6.49 10.97
CA LEU A 311 3.50 -7.22 11.83
C LEU A 311 3.04 -6.32 12.98
N GLY A 312 1.75 -6.36 13.31
CA GLY A 312 1.24 -5.79 14.56
C GLY A 312 1.63 -6.61 15.80
N ASP A 313 1.52 -5.98 16.97
CA ASP A 313 2.02 -6.43 18.30
C ASP A 313 1.63 -7.84 18.76
N VAL A 314 0.55 -8.40 18.22
CA VAL A 314 -0.05 -9.65 18.71
C VAL A 314 0.24 -10.86 17.82
N GLN A 315 0.98 -10.67 16.74
CA GLN A 315 1.25 -11.77 15.82
C GLN A 315 2.43 -12.61 16.31
N LYS A 316 2.19 -13.92 16.44
CA LYS A 316 3.28 -14.88 16.50
C LYS A 316 4.08 -14.71 15.21
N VAL A 317 5.36 -14.38 15.34
CA VAL A 317 6.30 -14.43 14.23
C VAL A 317 6.29 -15.87 13.75
N TYR A 318 5.50 -16.17 12.72
CA TYR A 318 5.75 -17.35 11.91
C TYR A 318 7.19 -17.21 11.49
N ARG A 319 8.01 -18.26 11.68
CA ARG A 319 9.34 -18.30 11.08
C ARG A 319 9.12 -18.20 9.57
N MET A 320 9.13 -16.97 9.04
CA MET A 320 9.12 -16.72 7.62
C MET A 320 10.56 -16.97 7.17
N ASP A 321 10.92 -18.25 7.07
CA ASP A 321 12.16 -18.68 6.48
C ASP A 321 12.08 -18.35 4.98
N GLY A 322 12.60 -17.20 4.55
CA GLY A 322 12.40 -16.80 3.15
C GLY A 322 13.05 -15.50 2.67
N GLY A 323 13.71 -14.71 3.53
CA GLY A 323 14.39 -13.49 3.09
C GLY A 323 13.54 -12.21 3.09
N LEU A 324 12.27 -12.28 3.55
CA LEU A 324 11.54 -11.06 3.94
C LEU A 324 12.09 -10.56 5.27
N VAL A 325 12.39 -9.27 5.33
CA VAL A 325 12.76 -8.59 6.57
C VAL A 325 11.49 -8.28 7.33
N ILE A 326 11.38 -8.71 8.58
CA ILE A 326 10.20 -8.46 9.40
C ILE A 326 10.46 -7.29 10.36
N THR A 327 9.51 -6.35 10.44
CA THR A 327 9.46 -5.36 11.52
C THR A 327 8.19 -5.54 12.34
N ASN A 328 8.31 -5.43 13.66
CA ASN A 328 7.14 -5.31 14.52
C ASN A 328 6.75 -3.84 14.61
N ARG A 329 5.45 -3.57 14.64
CA ARG A 329 4.89 -2.24 14.73
C ARG A 329 4.08 -2.08 16.02
N PRO A 330 4.72 -1.63 17.12
CA PRO A 330 4.01 -1.09 18.27
C PRO A 330 2.92 -0.12 17.84
N ARG A 331 1.72 -0.40 18.35
CA ARG A 331 0.56 0.45 18.17
C ARG A 331 0.82 1.84 18.76
N PHE A 332 0.58 2.87 17.97
CA PHE A 332 0.63 4.27 18.37
C PHE A 332 -0.64 4.98 17.86
N ASP A 333 -1.79 4.63 18.44
CA ASP A 333 -3.10 5.10 18.01
C ASP A 333 -3.78 5.89 19.14
N ALA A 334 -3.64 7.21 19.07
CA ALA A 334 -4.18 8.13 20.07
C ALA A 334 -5.70 8.10 20.15
N PHE A 335 -6.37 7.66 19.09
CA PHE A 335 -7.83 7.47 19.09
C PHE A 335 -8.31 6.26 19.88
N TYR A 336 -7.40 5.36 20.29
CA TYR A 336 -7.80 4.19 21.05
C TYR A 336 -8.17 4.56 22.50
N PRO A 337 -9.28 4.05 23.07
CA PRO A 337 -9.65 4.34 24.44
C PRO A 337 -8.59 3.90 25.42
N GLY A 338 -8.23 4.79 26.34
CA GLY A 338 -7.17 4.54 27.31
C GLY A 338 -5.76 4.61 26.74
N PHE A 339 -5.57 5.05 25.49
CA PHE A 339 -4.24 5.30 24.96
C PHE A 339 -3.51 6.38 25.77
N ASP A 340 -2.37 6.01 26.34
CA ASP A 340 -1.50 6.93 27.08
C ASP A 340 -0.38 7.40 26.16
N CYS A 341 -0.52 8.64 25.69
CA CYS A 341 0.43 9.26 24.77
C CYS A 341 1.85 9.33 25.37
N GLU A 342 1.98 9.74 26.63
CA GLU A 342 3.28 9.94 27.27
C GLU A 342 4.01 8.63 27.46
N LYS A 343 3.29 7.62 27.97
CA LYS A 343 3.84 6.27 28.13
C LYS A 343 4.30 5.71 26.78
N SER A 344 3.47 5.81 25.74
CA SER A 344 3.78 5.26 24.41
C SER A 344 4.99 5.94 23.77
N VAL A 345 5.12 7.27 23.90
CA VAL A 345 6.31 8.01 23.42
C VAL A 345 7.57 7.55 24.15
N ASN A 346 7.51 7.37 25.47
CA ASN A 346 8.65 6.90 26.25
C ASN A 346 9.04 5.46 25.89
N GLU A 347 8.08 4.59 25.59
CA GLU A 347 8.31 3.23 25.12
C GLU A 347 8.98 3.19 23.75
N ILE A 348 8.60 4.07 22.82
CA ILE A 348 9.26 4.22 21.51
C ILE A 348 10.71 4.67 21.69
N ILE A 349 10.97 5.68 22.54
CA ILE A 349 12.32 6.15 22.83
C ILE A 349 13.18 5.05 23.45
N LYS A 350 12.62 4.28 24.40
CA LYS A 350 13.28 3.12 24.99
C LYS A 350 13.61 2.05 23.94
N THR A 351 12.70 1.82 23.00
CA THR A 351 12.88 0.87 21.89
C THR A 351 14.00 1.33 20.97
N LEU A 352 14.01 2.61 20.56
CA LEU A 352 15.06 3.19 19.73
C LEU A 352 16.44 3.12 20.42
N ASN A 353 16.52 3.43 21.71
CA ASN A 353 17.78 3.34 22.45
C ASN A 353 18.34 1.91 22.54
N SER A 354 17.47 0.91 22.71
CA SER A 354 17.88 -0.48 22.89
C SER A 354 18.12 -1.23 21.58
N THR A 355 17.31 -1.00 20.56
CA THR A 355 17.34 -1.77 19.30
C THR A 355 17.91 -0.99 18.12
N LYS A 356 18.01 0.34 18.23
CA LYS A 356 18.33 1.29 17.14
C LYS A 356 17.27 1.40 16.05
N PHE A 357 16.20 0.61 16.06
CA PHE A 357 15.17 0.61 15.03
C PHE A 357 13.78 0.58 15.68
N ALA A 358 12.91 1.50 15.31
CA ALA A 358 11.50 1.41 15.63
C ALA A 358 10.67 1.62 14.36
N ASN A 359 9.61 0.84 14.24
CA ASN A 359 8.54 1.07 13.29
C ASN A 359 7.27 1.19 14.12
N ILE A 360 6.46 2.24 13.94
CA ILE A 360 5.22 2.40 14.70
C ILE A 360 4.02 2.24 13.79
N MET A 361 2.92 1.71 14.32
CA MET A 361 1.65 1.60 13.61
C MET A 361 0.73 2.76 14.02
N TRP A 362 0.35 3.59 13.07
CA TRP A 362 -0.52 4.76 13.27
C TRP A 362 -1.64 4.72 12.23
N HIS A 363 -2.87 4.36 12.56
CA HIS A 363 -3.92 4.19 11.55
C HIS A 363 -4.47 5.54 11.06
N ALA A 364 -5.01 5.55 9.83
CA ALA A 364 -5.61 6.73 9.20
C ALA A 364 -6.66 7.44 10.09
N GLN A 365 -7.38 6.70 10.94
CA GLN A 365 -8.38 7.23 11.88
C GLN A 365 -7.81 8.31 12.81
N ASN A 366 -6.53 8.26 13.17
CA ASN A 366 -5.93 9.34 13.96
C ASN A 366 -6.01 10.72 13.28
N ALA A 367 -6.18 10.77 11.95
CA ALA A 367 -6.32 12.00 11.17
C ALA A 367 -7.71 12.20 10.53
N MET A 368 -8.73 11.44 10.94
CA MET A 368 -10.09 11.62 10.40
C MET A 368 -10.91 12.58 11.28
N ARG A 369 -10.92 13.87 10.93
CA ARG A 369 -11.70 14.90 11.63
C ARG A 369 -13.20 14.57 11.63
N SER A 370 -13.71 14.00 10.54
CA SER A 370 -15.14 13.67 10.40
C SER A 370 -15.65 12.60 11.38
N THR A 371 -14.75 11.89 12.06
CA THR A 371 -15.08 10.84 13.03
C THR A 371 -15.26 11.39 14.44
N TYR A 372 -14.56 12.46 14.80
CA TYR A 372 -14.38 12.90 16.19
C TYR A 372 -14.88 14.32 16.43
N SER A 373 -15.05 14.67 17.71
CA SER A 373 -15.10 16.08 18.09
C SER A 373 -13.77 16.77 17.73
N LEU A 374 -13.81 18.10 17.55
CA LEU A 374 -12.60 18.87 17.25
C LEU A 374 -11.52 18.69 18.33
N GLU A 375 -11.93 18.68 19.61
CA GLU A 375 -11.03 18.49 20.75
C GLU A 375 -10.31 17.13 20.71
N GLU A 376 -11.04 16.05 20.43
CA GLU A 376 -10.45 14.70 20.32
C GLU A 376 -9.52 14.58 19.11
N TYR A 377 -9.94 15.12 17.96
CA TYR A 377 -9.09 15.17 16.77
C TYR A 377 -7.78 15.92 17.02
N GLU A 378 -7.84 17.11 17.63
CA GLU A 378 -6.66 17.90 17.99
C GLU A 378 -5.77 17.16 19.00
N LYS A 379 -6.36 16.44 19.95
CA LYS A 379 -5.61 15.58 20.88
C LYS A 379 -4.85 14.48 20.15
N HIS A 380 -5.44 13.85 19.14
CA HIS A 380 -4.75 12.81 18.36
C HIS A 380 -3.52 13.36 17.64
N LEU A 381 -3.70 14.49 16.93
CA LEU A 381 -2.61 15.15 16.21
C LEU A 381 -1.53 15.70 17.16
N SER A 382 -1.93 16.29 18.29
CA SER A 382 -0.99 16.76 19.32
C SER A 382 -0.14 15.64 19.90
N CYS A 383 -0.70 14.42 20.04
CA CYS A 383 0.08 13.27 20.46
C CYS A 383 1.14 12.87 19.42
N PHE A 384 0.80 12.94 18.13
CA PHE A 384 1.75 12.72 17.05
C PHE A 384 2.86 13.78 17.04
N GLU A 385 2.52 15.07 17.13
CA GLU A 385 3.50 16.16 17.25
C GLU A 385 4.43 15.97 18.45
N ARG A 386 3.87 15.54 19.59
CA ARG A 386 4.63 15.26 20.81
C ARG A 386 5.64 14.13 20.63
N LEU A 387 5.25 13.04 19.97
CA LEU A 387 6.17 11.96 19.63
C LEU A 387 7.36 12.51 18.86
N ILE A 388 7.08 13.21 17.74
CA ILE A 388 8.12 13.75 16.85
C ILE A 388 9.04 14.73 17.59
N GLY A 389 8.47 15.65 18.35
CA GLY A 389 9.23 16.61 19.15
C GLY A 389 10.16 15.92 20.15
N LYS A 390 9.65 14.94 20.90
CA LYS A 390 10.44 14.22 21.92
C LYS A 390 11.54 13.36 21.30
N VAL A 391 11.26 12.57 20.26
CA VAL A 391 12.31 11.72 19.66
C VAL A 391 13.42 12.56 19.04
N ARG A 392 13.11 13.69 18.41
CA ARG A 392 14.12 14.61 17.85
C ARG A 392 14.97 15.28 18.93
N ALA A 393 14.36 15.66 20.05
CA ALA A 393 15.05 16.29 21.17
C ALA A 393 15.96 15.31 21.93
N MET A 394 15.50 14.08 22.14
CA MET A 394 16.20 13.10 22.98
C MET A 394 17.19 12.22 22.22
N LEU A 395 17.06 12.09 20.89
CA LEU A 395 17.88 11.20 20.08
C LEU A 395 18.64 12.03 19.02
N PRO A 396 19.86 12.54 19.33
CA PRO A 396 20.58 13.42 18.42
C PRO A 396 20.90 12.76 17.08
N GLY A 397 21.19 11.45 17.08
CA GLY A 397 21.44 10.62 15.91
C GLY A 397 20.19 10.03 15.25
N LEU A 398 18.98 10.53 15.54
CA LEU A 398 17.75 10.05 14.90
C LEU A 398 17.74 10.32 13.39
N ALA A 399 17.40 9.29 12.62
CA ALA A 399 16.94 9.38 11.25
C ALA A 399 15.48 8.94 11.17
N ILE A 400 14.62 9.76 10.56
CA ILE A 400 13.26 9.37 10.22
C ILE A 400 13.26 8.99 8.74
N VAL A 401 12.78 7.79 8.45
CA VAL A 401 12.90 7.14 7.14
C VAL A 401 11.57 6.49 6.75
N THR A 402 11.37 6.21 5.47
CA THR A 402 10.23 5.38 5.04
C THR A 402 10.38 3.96 5.58
N GLU A 403 9.29 3.19 5.57
CA GLU A 403 9.36 1.80 5.99
C GLU A 403 10.24 0.95 5.06
N SER A 404 10.15 1.16 3.74
CA SER A 404 11.06 0.54 2.77
C SER A 404 12.52 0.84 3.09
N GLU A 405 12.86 2.10 3.35
CA GLU A 405 14.21 2.48 3.77
C GLU A 405 14.62 1.76 5.06
N LEU A 406 13.72 1.67 6.05
CA LEU A 406 13.99 0.96 7.31
C LEU A 406 14.38 -0.51 7.05
N HIS A 407 13.64 -1.22 6.18
CA HIS A 407 13.96 -2.60 5.81
C HIS A 407 15.30 -2.71 5.07
N GLN A 408 15.57 -1.81 4.13
CA GLN A 408 16.84 -1.78 3.41
C GLN A 408 18.02 -1.54 4.37
N ILE A 409 17.93 -0.51 5.22
CA ILE A 409 19.00 -0.13 6.17
C ILE A 409 19.28 -1.26 7.16
N ARG A 410 18.25 -1.97 7.66
CA ARG A 410 18.46 -3.12 8.55
C ARG A 410 19.27 -4.24 7.91
N VAL A 411 19.09 -4.46 6.61
CA VAL A 411 19.79 -5.53 5.87
C VAL A 411 21.18 -5.11 5.45
N ARG A 412 21.31 -3.94 4.84
CA ARG A 412 22.53 -3.54 4.14
C ARG A 412 23.14 -2.23 4.64
N GLY A 413 22.56 -1.55 5.61
CA GLY A 413 23.10 -0.31 6.17
C GLY A 413 22.99 0.93 5.26
N TRP A 414 22.34 0.82 4.11
CA TRP A 414 22.09 1.93 3.17
C TRP A 414 20.74 1.73 2.45
N SER A 415 20.14 2.81 1.99
CA SER A 415 18.85 2.81 1.26
C SER A 415 18.94 3.51 -0.09
N ALA A 416 18.02 3.14 -0.98
CA ALA A 416 17.67 3.87 -2.19
C ALA A 416 16.15 3.93 -2.25
N GLU A 417 15.58 5.12 -2.08
CA GLU A 417 14.13 5.33 -2.04
C GLU A 417 13.67 6.12 -3.26
N ILE A 418 12.54 5.68 -3.84
CA ILE A 418 12.02 6.27 -5.07
C ILE A 418 10.97 7.29 -4.73
N TRP A 419 11.16 8.48 -5.27
CA TRP A 419 10.23 9.60 -5.22
C TRP A 419 9.77 9.94 -6.62
N ASN A 420 8.72 10.78 -6.72
CA ASN A 420 8.07 11.10 -7.99
C ASN A 420 9.04 11.50 -9.12
N SER A 421 10.10 12.24 -8.79
CA SER A 421 11.10 12.72 -9.77
C SER A 421 12.54 12.50 -9.34
N SER A 422 12.78 11.70 -8.30
CA SER A 422 14.12 11.52 -7.76
C SER A 422 14.33 10.16 -7.11
N ILE A 423 15.60 9.75 -6.97
CA ILE A 423 16.02 8.65 -6.12
C ILE A 423 16.85 9.25 -5.00
N VAL A 424 16.49 8.96 -3.76
CA VAL A 424 17.22 9.39 -2.58
C VAL A 424 18.05 8.23 -2.07
N TYR A 425 19.37 8.41 -2.05
CA TYR A 425 20.30 7.43 -1.52
C TYR A 425 20.82 7.87 -0.15
N ARG A 426 20.86 6.93 0.80
CA ARG A 426 21.42 7.19 2.14
C ARG A 426 22.42 6.12 2.52
N ASN A 427 23.61 6.51 2.97
CA ASN A 427 24.61 5.57 3.48
C ASN A 427 24.81 5.76 4.99
N TYR A 428 24.46 4.74 5.79
CA TYR A 428 24.64 4.73 7.24
C TYR A 428 25.74 3.77 7.71
N GLN A 429 26.49 3.17 6.79
CA GLN A 429 27.64 2.33 7.10
C GLN A 429 28.85 3.17 7.53
N ARG A 430 29.82 2.53 8.20
CA ARG A 430 31.14 3.11 8.52
C ARG A 430 32.04 3.35 7.31
N THR A 431 31.75 2.68 6.21
CA THR A 431 32.57 2.72 5.00
C THR A 431 31.78 3.34 3.86
N PRO A 432 32.47 3.95 2.87
CA PRO A 432 31.82 4.36 1.64
C PRO A 432 31.13 3.18 0.95
N VAL A 433 30.01 3.44 0.30
CA VAL A 433 29.24 2.48 -0.50
C VAL A 433 29.18 2.99 -1.92
N ASP A 434 29.50 2.12 -2.88
CA ASP A 434 29.31 2.42 -4.29
C ASP A 434 27.89 1.99 -4.69
N VAL A 435 27.11 2.94 -5.19
CA VAL A 435 25.78 2.72 -5.75
C VAL A 435 25.77 3.13 -7.21
N TYR A 436 24.80 2.65 -7.97
CA TYR A 436 24.60 3.11 -9.34
C TYR A 436 23.55 4.22 -9.36
N ALA A 437 23.74 5.23 -10.22
CA ALA A 437 22.66 6.09 -10.67
C ALA A 437 21.61 5.24 -11.40
N ALA A 438 20.67 4.69 -10.64
CA ALA A 438 19.73 3.72 -11.18
C ALA A 438 18.70 4.37 -12.10
N ASP A 439 18.28 3.63 -13.12
CA ASP A 439 17.07 3.96 -13.85
C ASP A 439 15.86 3.65 -12.96
N PRO A 440 14.90 4.58 -12.77
CA PRO A 440 13.72 4.31 -11.94
C PRO A 440 12.89 3.12 -12.44
N THR A 441 12.99 2.73 -13.72
CA THR A 441 12.34 1.52 -14.25
C THR A 441 12.79 0.25 -13.52
N ALA A 442 13.99 0.25 -12.92
CA ALA A 442 14.47 -0.82 -12.04
C ALA A 442 13.62 -0.99 -10.76
N PHE A 443 12.85 0.04 -10.43
CA PHE A 443 11.91 0.07 -9.32
C PHE A 443 10.45 -0.02 -9.78
N GLY A 444 10.25 -0.38 -11.05
CA GLY A 444 8.93 -0.51 -11.63
C GLY A 444 8.28 0.84 -11.90
N THR A 445 9.03 1.92 -12.15
CA THR A 445 8.41 3.09 -12.77
C THR A 445 8.11 2.85 -14.25
N VAL A 446 7.29 3.72 -14.86
CA VAL A 446 7.04 3.71 -16.32
C VAL A 446 8.02 4.61 -17.07
N GLU A 447 8.52 5.66 -16.41
CA GLU A 447 9.45 6.61 -17.01
C GLU A 447 10.90 6.14 -16.84
N SER A 448 11.60 5.98 -17.97
CA SER A 448 13.03 5.70 -18.00
C SER A 448 13.85 6.98 -17.98
N TRP A 449 14.98 6.92 -17.29
CA TRP A 449 16.00 7.96 -17.27
C TRP A 449 17.19 7.64 -18.19
N HIS A 450 17.09 6.57 -18.97
CA HIS A 450 18.11 6.21 -19.94
C HIS A 450 18.29 7.31 -20.98
N GLY A 451 19.55 7.72 -21.21
CA GLY A 451 19.89 8.81 -22.14
C GLY A 451 19.57 10.22 -21.64
N LYS A 452 19.05 10.38 -20.42
CA LYS A 452 18.83 11.70 -19.81
C LYS A 452 20.04 12.14 -18.98
N ASP A 453 20.26 13.44 -18.92
CA ASP A 453 21.24 14.02 -18.01
C ASP A 453 20.69 14.02 -16.58
N LEU A 454 21.49 13.49 -15.65
CA LEU A 454 21.14 13.45 -14.24
C LEU A 454 21.93 14.51 -13.46
N VAL A 455 21.32 14.97 -12.38
CA VAL A 455 21.92 15.85 -11.40
C VAL A 455 21.94 15.14 -10.06
N MET A 456 23.07 15.22 -9.38
CA MET A 456 23.26 14.79 -8.00
C MET A 456 23.24 16.02 -7.09
N GLU A 457 22.33 16.02 -6.12
CA GLU A 457 22.20 17.02 -5.08
C GLU A 457 22.64 16.41 -3.74
N GLU A 458 23.60 17.03 -3.06
CA GLU A 458 24.02 16.62 -1.72
C GLU A 458 23.09 17.23 -0.68
N LEU A 459 22.16 16.43 -0.15
CA LEU A 459 21.23 16.87 0.90
C LEU A 459 21.90 16.87 2.28
N GLN A 460 22.87 15.96 2.49
CA GLN A 460 23.70 15.89 3.69
C GLN A 460 25.00 15.13 3.37
N GLY A 461 26.12 15.53 3.96
CA GLY A 461 27.39 14.82 3.82
C GLY A 461 28.03 15.03 2.45
N LYS A 462 28.69 14.00 1.91
CA LYS A 462 29.45 14.07 0.66
C LYS A 462 29.22 12.83 -0.20
N ALA A 463 29.15 13.01 -1.51
CA ALA A 463 29.25 11.94 -2.48
C ALA A 463 30.21 12.32 -3.62
N THR A 464 30.78 11.32 -4.27
CA THR A 464 31.59 11.56 -5.47
C THR A 464 31.13 10.66 -6.59
N LYS A 465 30.91 11.26 -7.75
CA LYS A 465 30.81 10.49 -8.99
C LYS A 465 32.18 9.89 -9.27
N THR A 466 32.21 8.61 -9.65
CA THR A 466 33.42 7.96 -10.17
C THR A 466 33.38 7.95 -11.70
N GLY A 467 34.50 8.28 -12.34
CA GLY A 467 34.62 8.30 -13.80
C GLY A 467 35.05 9.66 -14.38
N PRO A 468 35.44 9.70 -15.68
CA PRO A 468 36.05 10.87 -16.30
C PRO A 468 35.04 11.95 -16.71
N ASN A 469 33.75 11.61 -16.88
CA ASN A 469 32.72 12.54 -17.34
C ASN A 469 32.13 13.32 -16.15
N SER A 470 32.00 14.64 -16.29
CA SER A 470 31.40 15.51 -15.28
C SER A 470 29.87 15.36 -15.16
N ALA A 471 29.16 15.09 -16.26
CA ALA A 471 27.71 14.87 -16.26
C ALA A 471 27.34 13.47 -15.74
N LEU A 472 26.36 13.35 -14.84
CA LEU A 472 25.90 12.07 -14.31
C LEU A 472 24.89 11.42 -15.26
N HIS A 473 25.05 10.12 -15.52
CA HIS A 473 24.13 9.33 -16.35
C HIS A 473 23.67 8.06 -15.64
N THR A 474 22.56 7.51 -16.11
CA THR A 474 22.07 6.20 -15.67
C THR A 474 23.15 5.14 -15.83
N GLY A 475 23.41 4.37 -14.77
CA GLY A 475 24.45 3.35 -14.71
C GLY A 475 25.82 3.83 -14.20
N ASP A 476 26.04 5.14 -14.09
CA ASP A 476 27.26 5.68 -13.48
C ASP A 476 27.36 5.28 -12.00
N THR A 477 28.57 5.00 -11.54
CA THR A 477 28.84 4.67 -10.14
C THR A 477 29.03 5.93 -9.31
N ILE A 478 28.25 6.05 -8.24
CA ILE A 478 28.30 7.09 -7.22
C ILE A 478 28.85 6.48 -5.93
N ARG A 479 29.94 7.05 -5.42
CA ARG A 479 30.49 6.71 -4.11
C ARG A 479 29.84 7.56 -3.03
N LEU A 480 29.05 6.92 -2.18
CA LEU A 480 28.39 7.51 -1.01
C LEU A 480 29.28 7.39 0.22
N TYR A 481 29.69 8.50 0.82
CA TYR A 481 30.47 8.46 2.07
C TYR A 481 29.57 8.17 3.29
N PRO A 482 30.13 7.74 4.42
CA PRO A 482 29.36 7.55 5.65
C PRO A 482 28.51 8.78 6.02
N ASP A 483 27.26 8.54 6.42
CA ASP A 483 26.24 9.55 6.73
C ASP A 483 25.87 10.51 5.58
N SER A 484 26.20 10.16 4.32
CA SER A 484 25.76 10.94 3.17
C SER A 484 24.30 10.64 2.80
N ILE A 485 23.57 11.70 2.46
CA ILE A 485 22.25 11.66 1.85
C ILE A 485 22.35 12.45 0.56
N ILE A 486 22.07 11.79 -0.57
CA ILE A 486 22.04 12.44 -1.87
C ILE A 486 20.71 12.20 -2.56
N ARG A 487 20.34 13.14 -3.41
CA ARG A 487 19.21 13.02 -4.34
C ARG A 487 19.75 12.99 -5.76
N VAL A 488 19.34 11.99 -6.53
CA VAL A 488 19.60 11.91 -7.97
C VAL A 488 18.30 12.14 -8.71
N ARG A 489 18.29 13.03 -9.69
CA ARG A 489 17.12 13.36 -10.51
C ARG A 489 17.52 13.77 -11.92
N VAL A 490 16.55 13.82 -12.83
CA VAL A 490 16.77 14.37 -14.18
C VAL A 490 17.02 15.88 -14.08
N SER A 491 17.95 16.41 -14.88
CA SER A 491 18.33 17.84 -14.89
C SER A 491 17.13 18.76 -15.20
N GLU A 492 16.31 18.36 -16.17
CA GLU A 492 15.13 19.09 -16.66
C GLU A 492 13.89 18.92 -15.77
N SER A 493 13.90 17.98 -14.82
CA SER A 493 12.79 17.82 -13.88
C SER A 493 12.86 18.91 -12.80
N ARG A 494 12.57 20.17 -13.17
CA ARG A 494 11.85 21.01 -12.20
C ARG A 494 10.51 20.30 -12.01
N ALA A 495 10.12 20.08 -10.75
CA ALA A 495 8.83 19.51 -10.40
C ALA A 495 7.74 20.40 -11.02
N THR A 496 7.37 20.11 -12.26
CA THR A 496 6.18 20.64 -12.89
C THR A 496 5.08 19.80 -12.26
N ILE A 497 4.38 20.39 -11.31
CA ILE A 497 3.08 19.87 -10.88
C ILE A 497 2.28 19.74 -12.18
N PRO A 498 1.86 18.54 -12.60
CA PRO A 498 1.02 18.43 -13.78
C PRO A 498 -0.19 19.32 -13.54
N SER A 499 -0.39 20.34 -14.37
CA SER A 499 -1.65 21.07 -14.37
C SER A 499 -2.73 20.08 -14.76
N SER A 500 -3.57 19.70 -13.79
CA SER A 500 -4.76 18.86 -13.98
C SER A 500 -5.71 19.46 -15.01
#